data_AF-A0A429TDF0-F1
#
_entry.id   AF-A0A429TDF0-F1
#
_cell.length_a   1.000
_cell.length_b   1.000
_cell.length_c   1.000
_cell.angle_alpha   90.00
_cell.angle_beta   90.00
_cell.angle_gamma   90.00
#
_symmetry.space_group_name_H-M   'P 1'
#
loop_
_entity.id
_entity.type
_entity.pdbx_description
1 polymer ?
#
loop_
_entity_poly.entity_id
_entity_poly.type
_entity_poly.pdbx_seq_one_letter_code
_entity_poly.pdbx_strand_id
1 'polypeptide(L)'
;MTVLVYEDFGTGRHREASLIRHALGSVHDEELVAGLAGGVGFMYFVFEYEGRLPILTIVAQSHPEPWVQVALGRLGVPYEATRAMNPRWGRVRAALDGGQPAFCVVDRSSLPWHAADPDAEMTGTDPYTVVIAGYDGDDLLVEDGAPTPYRIGREEFGAAWTAHRKGRHQLIVPTGPAEGEPDVDGALASTVTHLTGAVLGNAFDVNFGFTGMEKLAAELRDATTRTGWERRFGGSPEALRAGTGRLYACLEEEWTAPGATRPLYADFLDRVGRPEAAGLFRESAGHWAELAMLGRDADPQADAEERRALFDACAEHVDRCLELEREAVRALEK
;
A
#
# COMPACT_ATOMS: atom_id res chain seq x y z
N MET A 1 10.94 -5.86 32.92
CA MET A 1 12.14 -6.09 32.10
C MET A 1 11.72 -5.79 30.68
N THR A 2 12.38 -4.82 30.08
CA THR A 2 12.13 -4.44 28.70
C THR A 2 12.93 -5.37 27.79
N VAL A 3 12.27 -5.93 26.79
CA VAL A 3 12.89 -6.68 25.70
C VAL A 3 12.53 -5.95 24.42
N LEU A 4 13.54 -5.65 23.61
CA LEU A 4 13.40 -5.02 22.33
C LEU A 4 14.32 -5.74 21.35
N VAL A 5 13.79 -6.15 20.20
CA VAL A 5 14.49 -7.01 19.25
C VAL A 5 15.42 -6.21 18.32
N TYR A 6 15.10 -4.94 18.06
CA TYR A 6 15.90 -4.01 17.25
C TYR A 6 15.63 -2.56 17.68
N GLU A 7 16.51 -1.63 17.31
CA GLU A 7 16.45 -0.23 17.78
C GLU A 7 16.20 0.80 16.65
N ASP A 8 16.18 0.37 15.40
CA ASP A 8 15.88 1.23 14.24
C ASP A 8 14.36 1.30 14.02
N PHE A 9 13.80 2.51 13.94
CA PHE A 9 12.37 2.76 13.82
C PHE A 9 12.11 3.99 12.97
N GLY A 10 10.86 4.13 12.52
CA GLY A 10 10.38 5.26 11.75
C GLY A 10 9.82 4.82 10.41
N THR A 11 9.44 5.80 9.60
CA THR A 11 9.00 5.55 8.23
C THR A 11 9.96 6.24 7.28
N GLY A 12 10.50 5.48 6.34
CA GLY A 12 11.12 6.03 5.13
C GLY A 12 10.04 6.57 4.19
N ARG A 13 10.14 6.25 2.90
CA ARG A 13 9.11 6.62 1.91
C ARG A 13 7.92 5.67 1.92
N HIS A 14 8.12 4.40 2.28
CA HIS A 14 7.10 3.36 2.24
C HIS A 14 7.03 2.60 3.56
N ARG A 15 5.90 2.73 4.24
CA ARG A 15 5.70 2.20 5.60
C ARG A 15 5.97 0.70 5.70
N GLU A 16 5.30 -0.12 4.89
CA GLU A 16 5.45 -1.58 5.03
C GLU A 16 6.86 -2.06 4.68
N ALA A 17 7.53 -1.41 3.74
CA ALA A 17 8.93 -1.72 3.43
C ALA A 17 9.86 -1.34 4.60
N SER A 18 9.61 -0.19 5.23
CA SER A 18 10.30 0.25 6.45
C SER A 18 10.14 -0.77 7.60
N LEU A 19 8.91 -1.23 7.87
CA LEU A 19 8.66 -2.26 8.87
C LEU A 19 9.45 -3.55 8.60
N ILE A 20 9.46 -3.99 7.35
CA ILE A 20 10.16 -5.22 6.97
C ILE A 20 11.67 -5.04 7.13
N ARG A 21 12.28 -3.93 6.67
CA ARG A 21 13.72 -3.73 6.84
C ARG A 21 14.13 -3.67 8.31
N HIS A 22 13.40 -2.94 9.17
CA HIS A 22 13.75 -2.82 10.59
C HIS A 22 13.65 -4.17 11.30
N ALA A 23 12.59 -4.92 11.05
CA ALA A 23 12.40 -6.28 11.56
C ALA A 23 13.51 -7.26 11.10
N LEU A 24 14.19 -6.97 10.00
CA LEU A 24 15.34 -7.74 9.51
C LEU A 24 16.70 -7.11 9.91
N GLY A 25 16.70 -6.16 10.84
CA GLY A 25 17.92 -5.52 11.35
C GLY A 25 18.53 -4.46 10.41
N SER A 26 17.72 -3.90 9.50
CA SER A 26 18.10 -2.84 8.56
C SER A 26 19.29 -3.18 7.66
N VAL A 27 19.50 -4.48 7.39
CA VAL A 27 20.57 -4.97 6.50
C VAL A 27 20.26 -4.71 5.02
N HIS A 28 19.01 -4.38 4.69
CA HIS A 28 18.56 -4.06 3.35
C HIS A 28 17.96 -2.66 3.32
N ASP A 29 18.28 -1.92 2.25
CA ASP A 29 17.71 -0.61 1.99
C ASP A 29 16.22 -0.72 1.62
N GLU A 30 15.48 0.36 1.86
CA GLU A 30 14.02 0.39 1.70
C GLU A 30 13.57 0.07 0.27
N GLU A 31 14.27 0.63 -0.74
CA GLU A 31 13.94 0.40 -2.15
C GLU A 31 14.10 -1.06 -2.55
N LEU A 32 15.11 -1.75 -2.01
CA LEU A 32 15.32 -3.17 -2.28
C LEU A 32 14.14 -4.00 -1.74
N VAL A 33 13.75 -3.75 -0.49
CA VAL A 33 12.62 -4.45 0.14
C VAL A 33 11.31 -4.18 -0.61
N ALA A 34 11.03 -2.92 -0.96
CA ALA A 34 9.81 -2.54 -1.67
C ALA A 34 9.76 -3.13 -3.09
N GLY A 35 10.87 -3.10 -3.83
CA GLY A 35 10.97 -3.72 -5.15
C GLY A 35 10.74 -5.23 -5.10
N LEU A 36 11.39 -5.91 -4.15
CA LEU A 36 11.20 -7.35 -3.95
C LEU A 36 9.79 -7.70 -3.48
N ALA A 37 9.09 -6.86 -2.73
CA ALA A 37 7.69 -7.11 -2.37
C ALA A 37 6.70 -7.06 -3.56
N GLY A 38 7.19 -6.73 -4.77
CA GLY A 38 6.41 -6.64 -6.01
C GLY A 38 6.36 -5.22 -6.58
N GLY A 39 6.93 -4.24 -5.89
CA GLY A 39 7.09 -2.87 -6.39
C GLY A 39 5.75 -2.20 -6.71
N VAL A 40 5.68 -1.62 -7.91
CA VAL A 40 4.50 -0.88 -8.37
C VAL A 40 3.40 -1.80 -8.88
N GLY A 41 2.18 -1.30 -8.80
CA GLY A 41 0.99 -1.90 -9.38
C GLY A 41 -0.05 -0.83 -9.63
N PHE A 42 -1.25 -1.25 -10.02
CA PHE A 42 -2.38 -0.35 -10.11
C PHE A 42 -3.67 -1.13 -9.88
N MET A 43 -4.56 -0.58 -9.07
CA MET A 43 -5.94 -1.02 -8.89
C MET A 43 -6.82 0.21 -8.77
N TYR A 44 -7.95 0.26 -9.48
CA TYR A 44 -8.91 1.37 -9.43
C TYR A 44 -10.34 0.87 -9.24
N PHE A 45 -10.99 1.31 -8.15
CA PHE A 45 -12.39 1.04 -7.86
C PHE A 45 -13.11 2.28 -7.37
N VAL A 46 -14.39 2.38 -7.72
CA VAL A 46 -15.35 3.28 -7.06
C VAL A 46 -16.46 2.42 -6.48
N PHE A 47 -16.57 2.44 -5.15
CA PHE A 47 -17.60 1.71 -4.42
C PHE A 47 -18.79 2.62 -4.13
N GLU A 48 -19.99 2.17 -4.51
CA GLU A 48 -21.24 2.90 -4.33
C GLU A 48 -22.16 2.10 -3.41
N TYR A 49 -22.54 2.72 -2.29
CA TYR A 49 -23.43 2.13 -1.30
C TYR A 49 -24.62 3.06 -1.07
N GLU A 50 -25.81 2.50 -0.86
CA GLU A 50 -27.01 3.29 -0.60
C GLU A 50 -26.82 4.20 0.63
N GLY A 51 -27.17 5.47 0.49
CA GLY A 51 -27.05 6.46 1.56
C GLY A 51 -25.64 6.98 1.82
N ARG A 52 -24.64 6.62 0.98
CA ARG A 52 -23.26 7.05 1.14
C ARG A 52 -22.73 7.78 -0.10
N LEU A 53 -21.74 8.64 0.11
CA LEU A 53 -20.95 9.18 -1.00
C LEU A 53 -20.13 8.05 -1.66
N PRO A 54 -19.92 8.07 -2.98
CA PRO A 54 -19.06 7.10 -3.64
C PRO A 54 -17.64 7.14 -3.05
N ILE A 55 -17.04 5.97 -2.86
CA ILE A 55 -15.71 5.82 -2.27
C ILE A 55 -14.74 5.42 -3.36
N LEU A 56 -13.81 6.32 -3.68
CA LEU A 56 -12.69 6.05 -4.58
C LEU A 56 -11.57 5.31 -3.84
N THR A 57 -11.09 4.23 -4.44
CA THR A 57 -9.89 3.52 -4.00
C THR A 57 -8.96 3.33 -5.18
N ILE A 58 -7.73 3.81 -5.02
CA ILE A 58 -6.60 3.44 -5.86
C ILE A 58 -5.57 2.73 -4.97
N VAL A 59 -4.96 1.66 -5.48
CA VAL A 59 -3.77 1.04 -4.86
C VAL A 59 -2.68 1.05 -5.93
N ALA A 60 -1.62 1.81 -5.69
CA ALA A 60 -0.56 2.05 -6.67
C ALA A 60 0.68 1.18 -6.47
N GLN A 61 0.56 0.12 -5.69
CA GLN A 61 1.60 -0.87 -5.44
C GLN A 61 1.11 -2.27 -5.82
N SER A 62 2.02 -3.25 -5.78
CA SER A 62 1.63 -4.65 -5.97
C SER A 62 0.54 -5.07 -4.97
N HIS A 63 -0.58 -5.57 -5.48
CA HIS A 63 -1.77 -6.00 -4.74
C HIS A 63 -2.45 -7.12 -5.54
N PRO A 64 -3.08 -8.14 -4.93
CA PRO A 64 -3.42 -8.32 -3.50
C PRO A 64 -2.46 -9.19 -2.69
N GLU A 65 -1.28 -9.50 -3.22
CA GLU A 65 -0.37 -10.44 -2.57
C GLU A 65 0.09 -9.94 -1.18
N PRO A 66 0.32 -10.85 -0.21
CA PRO A 66 0.71 -10.47 1.14
C PRO A 66 2.17 -10.01 1.18
N TRP A 67 2.37 -8.69 1.16
CA TRP A 67 3.67 -8.00 1.06
C TRP A 67 4.79 -8.60 1.92
N VAL A 68 4.55 -8.81 3.21
CA VAL A 68 5.56 -9.37 4.14
C VAL A 68 6.07 -10.72 3.65
N GLN A 69 5.18 -11.63 3.29
CA GLN A 69 5.57 -12.99 2.88
C GLN A 69 6.25 -13.00 1.51
N VAL A 70 5.81 -12.14 0.59
CA VAL A 70 6.44 -11.98 -0.73
C VAL A 70 7.87 -11.43 -0.56
N ALA A 71 8.04 -10.37 0.24
CA ALA A 71 9.35 -9.78 0.52
C ALA A 71 10.28 -10.80 1.20
N LEU A 72 9.83 -11.46 2.27
CA LEU A 72 10.63 -12.47 2.98
C LEU A 72 11.01 -13.63 2.05
N GLY A 73 10.07 -14.12 1.23
CA GLY A 73 10.31 -15.20 0.29
C GLY A 73 11.36 -14.83 -0.77
N ARG A 74 11.25 -13.65 -1.37
CA ARG A 74 12.22 -13.17 -2.38
C ARG A 74 13.54 -12.72 -1.78
N LEU A 75 13.58 -12.34 -0.51
CA LEU A 75 14.84 -12.11 0.23
C LEU A 75 15.50 -13.43 0.69
N GLY A 76 14.85 -14.58 0.52
CA GLY A 76 15.35 -15.86 1.04
C GLY A 76 15.34 -15.94 2.56
N VAL A 77 14.56 -15.11 3.25
CA VAL A 77 14.44 -15.14 4.71
C VAL A 77 13.45 -16.24 5.11
N PRO A 78 13.87 -17.27 5.87
CA PRO A 78 12.94 -18.28 6.35
C PRO A 78 11.97 -17.65 7.34
N TYR A 79 10.70 -18.04 7.27
CA TYR A 79 9.67 -17.52 8.15
C TYR A 79 8.60 -18.57 8.45
N GLU A 80 7.93 -18.39 9.58
CA GLU A 80 6.73 -19.11 9.92
C GLU A 80 5.52 -18.18 9.84
N ALA A 81 4.53 -18.53 9.02
CA ALA A 81 3.25 -17.83 8.94
C ALA A 81 2.13 -18.72 9.48
N THR A 82 1.37 -18.22 10.46
CA THR A 82 0.25 -18.96 11.04
C THR A 82 -1.00 -18.11 11.19
N ARG A 83 -2.14 -18.81 11.25
CA ARG A 83 -3.47 -18.25 11.54
C ARG A 83 -4.12 -19.04 12.67
N ALA A 84 -4.84 -18.35 13.54
CA ALA A 84 -5.51 -18.93 14.69
C ALA A 84 -6.84 -18.22 15.01
N MET A 85 -7.72 -18.95 15.69
CA MET A 85 -8.99 -18.38 16.14
C MET A 85 -8.84 -17.34 17.26
N ASN A 86 -7.74 -17.41 18.02
CA ASN A 86 -7.42 -16.51 19.13
C ASN A 86 -5.96 -16.04 19.03
N PRO A 87 -5.59 -14.87 19.61
CA PRO A 87 -4.21 -14.42 19.69
C PRO A 87 -3.31 -15.47 20.34
N ARG A 88 -2.17 -15.77 19.70
CA ARG A 88 -1.21 -16.78 20.15
C ARG A 88 -0.08 -16.15 20.97
N TRP A 89 -0.42 -15.53 22.10
CA TRP A 89 0.53 -14.78 22.93
C TRP A 89 1.76 -15.56 23.37
N GLY A 90 1.63 -16.85 23.68
CA GLY A 90 2.78 -17.69 24.02
C GLY A 90 3.81 -17.79 22.87
N ARG A 91 3.35 -17.77 21.62
CA ARG A 91 4.22 -17.80 20.44
C ARG A 91 4.86 -16.44 20.18
N VAL A 92 4.09 -15.36 20.32
CA VAL A 92 4.63 -13.99 20.25
C VAL A 92 5.74 -13.82 21.29
N ARG A 93 5.47 -14.22 22.54
CA ARG A 93 6.45 -14.13 23.62
C ARG A 93 7.70 -14.96 23.35
N ALA A 94 7.55 -16.22 22.92
CA ALA A 94 8.67 -17.08 22.59
C ALA A 94 9.54 -16.53 21.44
N ALA A 95 8.91 -15.95 20.40
CA ALA A 95 9.64 -15.30 19.31
C ALA A 95 10.46 -14.10 19.83
N LEU A 96 9.84 -13.20 20.59
CA LEU A 96 10.52 -12.02 21.14
C LEU A 96 11.66 -12.40 22.10
N ASP A 97 11.45 -13.39 22.96
CA ASP A 97 12.49 -13.92 23.86
C ASP A 97 13.63 -14.59 23.08
N GLY A 98 13.37 -15.09 21.88
CA GLY A 98 14.35 -15.61 20.92
C GLY A 98 15.00 -14.55 20.03
N GLY A 99 14.69 -13.26 20.21
CA GLY A 99 15.21 -12.17 19.39
C GLY A 99 14.58 -12.09 17.99
N GLN A 100 13.34 -12.55 17.83
CA GLN A 100 12.62 -12.53 16.56
C GLN A 100 11.39 -11.61 16.68
N PRO A 101 11.21 -10.63 15.77
CA PRO A 101 10.03 -9.79 15.78
C PRO A 101 8.81 -10.53 15.23
N ALA A 102 7.63 -10.01 15.52
CA ALA A 102 6.36 -10.62 15.13
C ALA A 102 5.51 -9.66 14.30
N PHE A 103 5.30 -9.97 13.02
CA PHE A 103 4.34 -9.24 12.20
C PHE A 103 2.92 -9.74 12.49
N CYS A 104 2.01 -8.80 12.67
CA CYS A 104 0.59 -9.06 12.89
C CYS A 104 -0.24 -8.25 11.89
N VAL A 105 -1.30 -8.86 11.37
CA VAL A 105 -2.34 -8.13 10.62
C VAL A 105 -3.50 -7.85 11.56
N VAL A 106 -3.69 -6.58 11.91
CA VAL A 106 -4.72 -6.07 12.83
C VAL A 106 -5.76 -5.24 12.07
N ASP A 107 -6.77 -4.73 12.76
CA ASP A 107 -7.63 -3.68 12.21
C ASP A 107 -7.05 -2.30 12.57
N ARG A 108 -6.74 -1.46 11.57
CA ARG A 108 -6.12 -0.14 11.79
C ARG A 108 -6.94 0.75 12.69
N SER A 109 -8.26 0.79 12.46
CA SER A 109 -9.20 1.66 13.19
C SER A 109 -9.32 1.31 14.68
N SER A 110 -8.85 0.12 15.07
CA SER A 110 -8.87 -0.36 16.44
C SER A 110 -7.55 -0.06 17.19
N LEU A 111 -6.56 0.57 16.55
CA LEU A 111 -5.32 0.99 17.19
C LEU A 111 -5.45 2.43 17.74
N PRO A 112 -5.00 2.71 18.99
CA PRO A 112 -5.32 3.95 19.68
C PRO A 112 -4.60 5.20 19.13
N TRP A 113 -3.53 5.03 18.36
CA TRP A 113 -2.79 6.13 17.74
C TRP A 113 -3.26 6.45 16.32
N HIS A 114 -4.08 5.59 15.71
CA HIS A 114 -4.79 5.94 14.48
C HIS A 114 -6.07 6.67 14.88
N ALA A 115 -6.31 7.84 14.30
CA ALA A 115 -7.57 8.54 14.53
C ALA A 115 -8.71 7.61 14.11
N ALA A 116 -9.70 7.43 14.99
CA ALA A 116 -10.95 6.83 14.59
C ALA A 116 -11.53 7.73 13.51
N ASP A 117 -11.58 7.24 12.27
CA ASP A 117 -12.32 7.93 11.22
C ASP A 117 -13.81 7.86 11.61
N PRO A 118 -14.44 9.00 11.95
CA PRO A 118 -15.83 9.00 12.38
C PRO A 118 -16.78 8.55 11.27
N ASP A 119 -16.34 8.58 10.01
CA ASP A 119 -17.06 8.09 8.83
C ASP A 119 -16.66 6.66 8.45
N ALA A 120 -15.61 6.09 9.06
CA ALA A 120 -15.26 4.67 8.95
C ALA A 120 -16.23 3.83 9.78
N GLU A 121 -17.43 3.61 9.23
CA GLU A 121 -18.48 2.79 9.86
C GLU A 121 -18.13 1.30 10.00
N MET A 122 -16.89 0.86 9.73
CA MET A 122 -16.54 -0.55 9.69
C MET A 122 -15.24 -0.87 10.42
N THR A 123 -15.33 -0.91 11.76
CA THR A 123 -14.33 -1.65 12.57
C THR A 123 -14.18 -3.06 12.01
N GLY A 124 -12.95 -3.48 11.71
CA GLY A 124 -12.61 -4.82 11.21
C GLY A 124 -12.48 -4.95 9.69
N THR A 125 -12.61 -3.86 8.93
CA THR A 125 -12.46 -3.87 7.46
C THR A 125 -11.18 -3.23 6.95
N ASP A 126 -10.32 -2.71 7.83
CA ASP A 126 -9.05 -2.07 7.45
C ASP A 126 -7.86 -2.95 7.87
N PRO A 127 -7.58 -4.06 7.14
CA PRO A 127 -6.50 -4.99 7.47
C PRO A 127 -5.15 -4.31 7.39
N TYR A 128 -4.41 -4.26 8.50
CA TYR A 128 -3.22 -3.42 8.63
C TYR A 128 -2.05 -4.18 9.26
N THR A 129 -0.91 -4.21 8.56
CA THR A 129 0.30 -4.90 9.04
C THR A 129 1.04 -4.03 10.05
N VAL A 130 1.34 -4.53 11.25
CA VAL A 130 2.21 -3.90 12.26
C VAL A 130 3.26 -4.90 12.76
N VAL A 131 4.31 -4.43 13.43
CA VAL A 131 5.33 -5.30 14.03
C VAL A 131 5.32 -5.16 15.54
N ILE A 132 5.20 -6.26 16.27
CA ILE A 132 5.55 -6.29 17.69
C ILE A 132 7.08 -6.44 17.76
N ALA A 133 7.75 -5.35 18.10
CA ALA A 133 9.21 -5.26 18.18
C ALA A 133 9.75 -5.69 19.55
N GLY A 134 8.88 -5.74 20.57
CA GLY A 134 9.29 -6.02 21.94
C GLY A 134 8.15 -5.98 22.94
N TYR A 135 8.51 -6.01 24.22
CA TYR A 135 7.59 -5.83 25.34
C TYR A 135 8.30 -5.15 26.52
N ASP A 136 7.52 -4.52 27.38
CA ASP A 136 7.98 -4.06 28.69
C ASP A 136 6.97 -4.46 29.78
N GLY A 137 7.33 -5.48 30.56
CA GLY A 137 6.35 -6.11 31.45
C GLY A 137 5.24 -6.80 30.64
N ASP A 138 4.01 -6.33 30.82
CA ASP A 138 2.81 -6.81 30.12
C ASP A 138 2.43 -5.95 28.88
N ASP A 139 3.10 -4.81 28.70
CA ASP A 139 2.87 -3.93 27.55
C ASP A 139 3.69 -4.39 26.35
N LEU A 140 3.09 -4.30 25.17
CA LEU A 140 3.74 -4.53 23.90
C LEU A 140 4.39 -3.25 23.40
N LEU A 141 5.53 -3.39 22.71
CA LEU A 141 6.18 -2.32 21.97
C LEU A 141 5.95 -2.59 20.48
N VAL A 142 5.10 -1.77 19.86
CA VAL A 142 4.60 -1.96 18.49
C VAL A 142 5.19 -0.91 17.58
N GLU A 143 5.88 -1.36 16.54
CA GLU A 143 6.29 -0.50 15.45
C GLU A 143 5.12 -0.30 14.47
N ASP A 144 4.83 0.98 14.25
CA ASP A 144 3.85 1.46 13.29
C ASP A 144 4.27 2.82 12.72
N GLY A 145 5.51 2.89 12.23
CA GLY A 145 6.04 4.04 11.49
C GLY A 145 6.48 5.25 12.31
N ALA A 146 6.26 5.28 13.63
CA ALA A 146 6.78 6.31 14.52
C ALA A 146 8.29 6.14 14.80
N PRO A 147 9.03 7.23 15.15
CA PRO A 147 10.46 7.15 15.49
C PRO A 147 10.80 6.32 16.74
N THR A 148 9.79 5.95 17.52
CA THR A 148 9.88 5.03 18.65
C THR A 148 8.63 4.16 18.67
N PRO A 149 8.71 2.89 19.08
CA PRO A 149 7.55 2.01 19.10
C PRO A 149 6.48 2.52 20.05
N TYR A 150 5.22 2.37 19.64
CA TYR A 150 4.07 2.63 20.49
C TYR A 150 3.98 1.60 21.61
N ARG A 151 3.65 2.06 22.81
CA ARG A 151 3.35 1.18 23.94
C ARG A 151 1.85 0.93 24.00
N ILE A 152 1.44 -0.33 24.09
CA ILE A 152 0.03 -0.73 24.17
C ILE A 152 -0.15 -1.96 25.06
N GLY A 153 -1.23 -1.99 25.83
CA GLY A 153 -1.55 -3.16 26.65
C GLY A 153 -1.88 -4.38 25.80
N ARG A 154 -1.48 -5.58 26.25
CA ARG A 154 -1.72 -6.84 25.52
C ARG A 154 -3.21 -7.07 25.19
N GLU A 155 -4.12 -6.75 26.11
CA GLU A 155 -5.56 -6.94 25.89
C GLU A 155 -6.12 -5.99 24.82
N GLU A 156 -5.67 -4.74 24.83
CA GLU A 156 -6.07 -3.72 23.87
C GLU A 156 -5.56 -4.06 22.45
N PHE A 157 -4.29 -4.44 22.31
CA PHE A 157 -3.77 -4.95 21.05
C PHE A 157 -4.50 -6.22 20.59
N GLY A 158 -4.81 -7.11 21.54
CA GLY A 158 -5.59 -8.32 21.27
C GLY A 158 -6.96 -8.00 20.66
N ALA A 159 -7.63 -6.96 21.14
CA ALA A 159 -8.90 -6.49 20.58
C ALA A 159 -8.74 -5.99 19.14
N ALA A 160 -7.70 -5.18 18.85
CA ALA A 160 -7.41 -4.73 17.49
C ALA A 160 -7.08 -5.90 16.54
N TRP A 161 -6.35 -6.89 17.03
CA TRP A 161 -6.02 -8.10 16.27
C TRP A 161 -7.25 -8.98 16.00
N THR A 162 -8.17 -9.08 16.97
CA THR A 162 -9.44 -9.81 16.84
C THR A 162 -10.45 -9.10 15.93
N ALA A 163 -10.45 -7.76 15.92
CA ALA A 163 -11.35 -6.97 15.09
C ALA A 163 -11.19 -7.32 13.59
N HIS A 164 -9.96 -7.61 13.15
CA HIS A 164 -9.71 -8.15 11.81
C HIS A 164 -10.01 -9.66 11.70
N ARG A 165 -11.30 -10.02 11.71
CA ARG A 165 -11.78 -11.42 11.74
C ARG A 165 -11.30 -12.28 10.57
N LYS A 166 -11.18 -11.69 9.37
CA LYS A 166 -10.78 -12.43 8.14
C LYS A 166 -9.32 -12.92 8.22
N GLY A 167 -8.43 -12.14 8.84
CA GLY A 167 -7.02 -12.49 8.99
C GLY A 167 -6.77 -13.63 9.96
N ARG A 168 -7.75 -13.95 10.83
CA ARG A 168 -7.65 -15.01 11.86
C ARG A 168 -6.32 -14.95 12.61
N HIS A 169 -6.09 -13.81 13.26
CA HIS A 169 -4.88 -13.56 14.04
C HIS A 169 -3.59 -13.95 13.29
N GLN A 170 -3.45 -13.49 12.03
CA GLN A 170 -2.27 -13.80 11.22
C GLN A 170 -1.02 -13.31 11.92
N LEU A 171 -0.08 -14.23 12.11
CA LEU A 171 1.22 -14.00 12.75
C LEU A 171 2.30 -14.52 11.80
N ILE A 172 3.27 -13.65 11.48
CA ILE A 172 4.44 -14.00 10.68
C ILE A 172 5.69 -13.71 11.51
N VAL A 173 6.57 -14.68 11.64
CA VAL A 173 7.81 -14.58 12.41
C VAL A 173 8.97 -14.99 11.51
N PRO A 174 9.89 -14.08 11.15
CA PRO A 174 11.17 -14.45 10.55
C PRO A 174 11.94 -15.37 11.50
N THR A 175 12.41 -16.52 11.00
CA THR A 175 13.01 -17.56 11.84
C THR A 175 14.53 -17.63 11.75
N GLY A 176 15.15 -16.86 10.86
CA GLY A 176 16.59 -16.85 10.65
C GLY A 176 17.03 -15.75 9.69
N PRO A 177 18.34 -15.68 9.37
CA PRO A 177 18.87 -14.74 8.39
C PRO A 177 18.47 -15.14 6.96
N ALA A 178 18.62 -14.21 6.01
CA ALA A 178 18.46 -14.49 4.59
C ALA A 178 19.40 -15.61 4.12
N GLU A 179 18.88 -16.50 3.28
CA GLU A 179 19.59 -17.60 2.64
C GLU A 179 19.67 -17.36 1.12
N GLY A 180 20.88 -17.16 0.60
CA GLY A 180 21.11 -16.95 -0.82
C GLY A 180 20.96 -15.49 -1.27
N GLU A 181 20.90 -15.31 -2.59
CA GLU A 181 20.74 -13.98 -3.21
C GLU A 181 19.25 -13.64 -3.37
N PRO A 182 18.86 -12.37 -3.25
CA PRO A 182 17.48 -11.95 -3.49
C PRO A 182 16.99 -12.27 -4.91
N ASP A 183 15.74 -12.73 -5.02
CA ASP A 183 15.06 -13.04 -6.28
C ASP A 183 14.57 -11.76 -6.99
N VAL A 184 15.53 -11.03 -7.57
CA VAL A 184 15.26 -9.81 -8.34
C VAL A 184 14.50 -10.11 -9.62
N ASP A 185 14.87 -11.17 -10.35
CA ASP A 185 14.25 -11.51 -11.63
C ASP A 185 12.77 -11.88 -11.44
N GLY A 186 12.44 -12.65 -10.40
CA GLY A 186 11.07 -12.98 -10.04
C GLY A 186 10.26 -11.75 -9.60
N ALA A 187 10.89 -10.77 -8.93
CA ALA A 187 10.24 -9.51 -8.59
C ALA A 187 9.89 -8.69 -9.84
N LEU A 188 10.85 -8.51 -10.77
CA LEU A 188 10.63 -7.79 -12.02
C LEU A 188 9.54 -8.45 -12.88
N ALA A 189 9.60 -9.78 -13.03
CA ALA A 189 8.61 -10.54 -13.78
C ALA A 189 7.20 -10.41 -13.20
N SER A 190 7.08 -10.37 -11.87
CA SER A 190 5.80 -10.16 -11.18
C SER A 190 5.25 -8.75 -11.41
N THR A 191 6.08 -7.71 -11.33
CA THR A 191 5.64 -6.34 -11.65
C THR A 191 5.15 -6.24 -13.10
N VAL A 192 5.90 -6.78 -14.06
CA VAL A 192 5.49 -6.81 -15.48
C VAL A 192 4.14 -7.52 -15.63
N THR A 193 3.99 -8.69 -15.00
CA THR A 193 2.75 -9.48 -15.05
C THR A 193 1.58 -8.72 -14.43
N HIS A 194 1.75 -8.06 -13.28
CA HIS A 194 0.67 -7.33 -12.62
C HIS A 194 0.26 -6.04 -13.36
N LEU A 195 1.16 -5.43 -14.11
CA LEU A 195 0.83 -4.26 -14.93
C LEU A 195 0.16 -4.65 -16.27
N THR A 196 0.54 -5.78 -16.86
CA THR A 196 0.12 -6.14 -18.24
C THR A 196 -0.91 -7.26 -18.32
N GLY A 197 -0.98 -8.13 -17.31
CA GLY A 197 -1.73 -9.37 -17.33
C GLY A 197 -2.94 -9.39 -16.38
N ALA A 198 -3.52 -10.58 -16.26
CA ALA A 198 -4.57 -10.85 -15.27
C ALA A 198 -3.95 -11.00 -13.88
N VAL A 199 -4.45 -10.24 -12.90
CA VAL A 199 -3.97 -10.25 -11.51
C VAL A 199 -4.77 -11.25 -10.68
N LEU A 200 -6.10 -11.26 -10.83
CA LEU A 200 -7.03 -12.12 -10.11
C LEU A 200 -7.53 -13.30 -10.95
N GLY A 201 -7.35 -13.26 -12.27
CA GLY A 201 -7.80 -14.30 -13.20
C GLY A 201 -9.33 -14.35 -13.35
N ASN A 202 -10.01 -13.21 -13.24
CA ASN A 202 -11.46 -13.13 -13.30
C ASN A 202 -11.95 -11.76 -13.82
N ALA A 203 -13.27 -11.54 -13.85
CA ALA A 203 -13.87 -10.33 -14.42
C ALA A 203 -13.41 -9.01 -13.76
N PHE A 204 -12.82 -9.04 -12.57
CA PHE A 204 -12.31 -7.86 -11.88
C PHE A 204 -10.97 -7.37 -12.41
N ASP A 205 -10.27 -8.14 -13.26
CA ASP A 205 -8.97 -7.76 -13.84
C ASP A 205 -9.02 -6.44 -14.63
N VAL A 206 -10.20 -6.02 -15.10
CA VAL A 206 -10.40 -4.71 -15.76
C VAL A 206 -10.10 -3.50 -14.87
N ASN A 207 -9.92 -3.72 -13.57
CA ASN A 207 -9.59 -2.68 -12.59
C ASN A 207 -8.11 -2.63 -12.26
N PHE A 208 -7.29 -3.54 -12.80
CA PHE A 208 -5.89 -3.71 -12.43
C PHE A 208 -4.93 -3.33 -13.56
N GLY A 209 -3.70 -2.99 -13.17
CA GLY A 209 -2.60 -2.68 -14.09
C GLY A 209 -2.98 -1.58 -15.09
N PHE A 210 -2.46 -1.71 -16.30
CA PHE A 210 -2.73 -0.76 -17.39
C PHE A 210 -4.22 -0.68 -17.75
N THR A 211 -4.96 -1.79 -17.67
CA THR A 211 -6.41 -1.77 -17.93
C THR A 211 -7.15 -0.91 -16.90
N GLY A 212 -6.76 -1.00 -15.63
CA GLY A 212 -7.29 -0.16 -14.56
C GLY A 212 -6.98 1.33 -14.78
N MET A 213 -5.77 1.65 -15.24
CA MET A 213 -5.37 3.02 -15.56
C MET A 213 -6.18 3.57 -16.75
N GLU A 214 -6.33 2.80 -17.82
CA GLU A 214 -7.18 3.15 -18.97
C GLU A 214 -8.63 3.39 -18.53
N LYS A 215 -9.15 2.55 -17.64
CA LYS A 215 -10.48 2.70 -17.08
C LYS A 215 -10.61 4.00 -16.28
N LEU A 216 -9.65 4.33 -15.42
CA LEU A 216 -9.65 5.59 -14.68
C LEU A 216 -9.67 6.79 -15.65
N ALA A 217 -8.79 6.82 -16.64
CA ALA A 217 -8.74 7.89 -17.64
C ALA A 217 -10.05 8.02 -18.42
N ALA A 218 -10.67 6.90 -18.81
CA ALA A 218 -11.95 6.89 -19.51
C ALA A 218 -13.10 7.41 -18.62
N GLU A 219 -13.17 6.98 -17.37
CA GLU A 219 -14.21 7.43 -16.43
C GLU A 219 -14.05 8.89 -16.00
N LEU A 220 -12.81 9.41 -15.96
CA LEU A 220 -12.56 10.85 -15.78
C LEU A 220 -13.15 11.66 -16.94
N ARG A 221 -12.98 11.21 -18.18
CA ARG A 221 -13.48 11.88 -19.41
C ARG A 221 -14.96 11.70 -19.68
N ASP A 222 -15.57 10.67 -19.11
CA ASP A 222 -16.96 10.35 -19.40
C ASP A 222 -17.91 11.36 -18.74
N ALA A 223 -18.55 12.20 -19.56
CA ALA A 223 -19.59 13.13 -19.15
C ALA A 223 -21.02 12.57 -19.35
N THR A 224 -21.14 11.36 -19.89
CA THR A 224 -22.37 10.87 -20.54
C THR A 224 -22.96 9.62 -19.90
N THR A 225 -22.17 8.82 -19.18
CA THR A 225 -22.66 7.62 -18.50
C THR A 225 -22.61 7.75 -16.98
N ARG A 226 -23.24 6.81 -16.29
CA ARG A 226 -23.28 6.77 -14.82
C ARG A 226 -21.91 6.52 -14.20
N THR A 227 -20.96 5.99 -14.98
CA THR A 227 -19.61 5.71 -14.48
C THR A 227 -18.68 6.92 -14.59
N GLY A 228 -19.12 7.99 -15.25
CA GLY A 228 -18.39 9.23 -15.34
C GLY A 228 -18.20 9.92 -13.99
N TRP A 229 -17.01 10.48 -13.76
CA TRP A 229 -16.70 11.25 -12.55
C TRP A 229 -17.63 12.44 -12.34
N GLU A 230 -18.04 13.12 -13.42
CA GLU A 230 -19.02 14.22 -13.33
C GLU A 230 -20.34 13.77 -12.69
N ARG A 231 -20.80 12.53 -12.99
CA ARG A 231 -22.04 12.00 -12.41
C ARG A 231 -21.86 11.48 -10.99
N ARG A 232 -20.71 10.88 -10.69
CA ARG A 232 -20.44 10.30 -9.36
C ARG A 232 -20.08 11.36 -8.32
N PHE A 233 -19.27 12.33 -8.70
CA PHE A 233 -18.64 13.29 -7.79
C PHE A 233 -19.03 14.74 -8.08
N GLY A 234 -19.56 15.07 -9.26
CA GLY A 234 -19.97 16.45 -9.60
C GLY A 234 -21.32 16.90 -9.05
N GLY A 235 -22.06 16.00 -8.38
CA GLY A 235 -23.43 16.26 -7.90
C GLY A 235 -23.53 17.20 -6.70
N SER A 236 -22.48 17.32 -5.89
CA SER A 236 -22.39 18.27 -4.77
C SER A 236 -20.94 18.58 -4.39
N PRO A 237 -20.68 19.69 -3.68
CA PRO A 237 -19.36 19.99 -3.14
C PRO A 237 -18.78 18.89 -2.23
N GLU A 238 -19.62 18.21 -1.46
CA GLU A 238 -19.22 17.09 -0.60
C GLU A 238 -18.74 15.89 -1.44
N ALA A 239 -19.49 15.54 -2.49
CA ALA A 239 -19.13 14.45 -3.38
C ALA A 239 -17.82 14.74 -4.13
N LEU A 240 -17.63 15.98 -4.57
CA LEU A 240 -16.39 16.39 -5.25
C LEU A 240 -15.20 16.27 -4.30
N ARG A 241 -15.30 16.78 -3.06
CA ARG A 241 -14.28 16.63 -2.02
C ARG A 241 -13.96 15.18 -1.73
N ALA A 242 -14.99 14.33 -1.62
CA ALA A 242 -14.80 12.91 -1.34
C ALA A 242 -14.02 12.22 -2.46
N GLY A 243 -14.35 12.46 -3.73
CA GLY A 243 -13.62 11.87 -4.85
C GLY A 243 -12.18 12.39 -4.99
N THR A 244 -12.03 13.72 -4.99
CA THR A 244 -10.74 14.39 -5.24
C THR A 244 -9.76 14.25 -4.07
N GLY A 245 -10.24 14.30 -2.82
CA GLY A 245 -9.40 14.05 -1.65
C GLY A 245 -8.84 12.63 -1.61
N ARG A 246 -9.61 11.64 -2.10
CA ARG A 246 -9.14 10.25 -2.22
C ARG A 246 -8.05 10.06 -3.27
N LEU A 247 -7.96 10.91 -4.31
CA LEU A 247 -6.82 10.87 -5.25
C LEU A 247 -5.52 11.12 -4.51
N TYR A 248 -5.47 12.20 -3.72
CA TYR A 248 -4.29 12.52 -2.92
C TYR A 248 -3.98 11.41 -1.91
N ALA A 249 -4.97 11.01 -1.11
CA ALA A 249 -4.77 9.96 -0.11
C ALA A 249 -4.24 8.65 -0.73
N CYS A 250 -4.84 8.17 -1.82
CA CYS A 250 -4.44 6.89 -2.43
C CYS A 250 -3.13 6.93 -3.23
N LEU A 251 -2.66 8.10 -3.67
CA LEU A 251 -1.46 8.22 -4.51
C LEU A 251 -0.24 8.73 -3.73
N GLU A 252 -0.44 9.30 -2.55
CA GLU A 252 0.64 9.87 -1.74
C GLU A 252 0.78 9.24 -0.34
N GLU A 253 -0.28 8.65 0.23
CA GLU A 253 -0.30 8.28 1.67
C GLU A 253 -0.76 6.83 1.94
N GLU A 254 -1.94 6.46 1.49
CA GLU A 254 -2.59 5.19 1.81
C GLU A 254 -2.12 4.07 0.87
N TRP A 255 -1.51 3.03 1.46
CA TRP A 255 -1.11 1.81 0.72
C TRP A 255 -0.15 2.08 -0.45
N THR A 256 0.62 3.16 -0.35
CA THR A 256 1.59 3.58 -1.36
C THR A 256 2.69 4.42 -0.71
N ALA A 257 3.66 4.85 -1.51
CA ALA A 257 4.61 5.90 -1.18
C ALA A 257 4.38 7.10 -2.11
N PRO A 258 4.87 8.30 -1.78
CA PRO A 258 4.70 9.50 -2.61
C PRO A 258 5.01 9.28 -4.09
N GLY A 259 4.22 9.90 -4.97
CA GLY A 259 4.27 9.66 -6.42
C GLY A 259 3.86 8.23 -6.80
N ALA A 260 2.84 7.69 -6.13
CA ALA A 260 2.26 6.38 -6.43
C ALA A 260 3.26 5.21 -6.36
N THR A 261 4.22 5.24 -5.42
CA THR A 261 5.32 4.28 -5.23
C THR A 261 6.38 4.28 -6.33
N ARG A 262 6.17 4.99 -7.46
CA ARG A 262 7.09 4.96 -8.61
C ARG A 262 8.49 5.48 -8.30
N PRO A 263 8.72 6.55 -7.50
CA PRO A 263 10.07 6.98 -7.16
C PRO A 263 10.88 5.90 -6.42
N LEU A 264 10.25 5.22 -5.47
CA LEU A 264 10.89 4.15 -4.71
C LEU A 264 11.23 2.95 -5.60
N TYR A 265 10.32 2.60 -6.52
CA TYR A 265 10.57 1.55 -7.49
C TYR A 265 11.64 1.92 -8.53
N ALA A 266 11.71 3.18 -8.95
CA ALA A 266 12.78 3.66 -9.83
C ALA A 266 14.16 3.51 -9.16
N ASP A 267 14.29 3.80 -7.87
CA ASP A 267 15.56 3.64 -7.16
C ASP A 267 15.94 2.16 -7.02
N PHE A 268 14.96 1.26 -6.83
CA PHE A 268 15.18 -0.17 -6.92
C PHE A 268 15.69 -0.59 -8.31
N LEU A 269 15.06 -0.09 -9.37
CA LEU A 269 15.45 -0.39 -10.75
C LEU A 269 16.88 0.09 -11.06
N ASP A 270 17.26 1.30 -10.62
CA ASP A 270 18.64 1.79 -10.75
C ASP A 270 19.63 0.85 -10.02
N ARG A 271 19.29 0.44 -8.81
CA ARG A 271 20.12 -0.48 -8.00
C ARG A 271 20.34 -1.83 -8.69
N VAL A 272 19.32 -2.38 -9.35
CA VAL A 272 19.39 -3.68 -10.03
C VAL A 272 19.80 -3.57 -11.51
N GLY A 273 20.35 -2.42 -11.91
CA GLY A 273 20.94 -2.24 -13.24
C GLY A 273 19.92 -2.04 -14.37
N ARG A 274 18.77 -1.44 -14.09
CA ARG A 274 17.68 -1.14 -15.04
C ARG A 274 17.40 0.37 -15.18
N PRO A 275 18.42 1.22 -15.46
CA PRO A 275 18.27 2.68 -15.41
C PRO A 275 17.33 3.28 -16.47
N GLU A 276 17.17 2.63 -17.63
CA GLU A 276 16.22 3.07 -18.68
C GLU A 276 14.78 3.03 -18.13
N ALA A 277 14.37 1.88 -17.58
CA ALA A 277 13.05 1.73 -16.95
C ALA A 277 12.91 2.61 -15.70
N ALA A 278 13.98 2.76 -14.90
CA ALA A 278 13.99 3.65 -13.74
C ALA A 278 13.67 5.11 -14.12
N GLY A 279 14.29 5.62 -15.18
CA GLY A 279 14.02 6.97 -15.68
C GLY A 279 12.56 7.20 -16.05
N LEU A 280 11.96 6.24 -16.77
CA LEU A 280 10.57 6.30 -17.20
C LEU A 280 9.58 6.24 -16.03
N PHE A 281 9.82 5.37 -15.03
CA PHE A 281 8.99 5.36 -13.83
C PHE A 281 9.14 6.63 -12.99
N ARG A 282 10.34 7.22 -12.94
CA ARG A 282 10.56 8.50 -12.24
C ARG A 282 9.85 9.67 -12.92
N GLU A 283 9.77 9.67 -14.26
CA GLU A 283 8.96 10.63 -15.00
C GLU A 283 7.46 10.40 -14.77
N SER A 284 7.00 9.14 -14.81
CA SER A 284 5.61 8.78 -14.49
C SER A 284 5.21 9.23 -13.08
N ALA A 285 6.12 9.10 -12.10
CA ALA A 285 5.90 9.57 -10.74
C ALA A 285 5.54 11.07 -10.66
N GLY A 286 6.18 11.90 -11.49
CA GLY A 286 5.87 13.32 -11.57
C GLY A 286 4.42 13.56 -12.00
N HIS A 287 3.94 12.82 -13.00
CA HIS A 287 2.55 12.92 -13.44
C HIS A 287 1.55 12.40 -12.40
N TRP A 288 1.87 11.33 -11.67
CA TRP A 288 1.04 10.86 -10.55
C TRP A 288 0.95 11.89 -9.42
N ALA A 289 2.07 12.50 -9.05
CA ALA A 289 2.12 13.53 -8.02
C ALA A 289 1.31 14.77 -8.43
N GLU A 290 1.43 15.24 -9.67
CA GLU A 290 0.62 16.36 -10.18
C GLU A 290 -0.88 16.04 -10.16
N LEU A 291 -1.27 14.81 -10.54
CA LEU A 291 -2.67 14.38 -10.44
C LEU A 291 -3.17 14.36 -8.99
N ALA A 292 -2.37 13.86 -8.05
CA ALA A 292 -2.69 13.89 -6.63
C ALA A 292 -2.88 15.32 -6.12
N MET A 293 -2.02 16.24 -6.55
CA MET A 293 -2.08 17.66 -6.21
C MET A 293 -3.30 18.35 -6.80
N LEU A 294 -3.66 18.07 -8.05
CA LEU A 294 -4.92 18.53 -8.65
C LEU A 294 -6.13 18.09 -7.83
N GLY A 295 -6.13 16.84 -7.35
CA GLY A 295 -7.17 16.34 -6.44
C GLY A 295 -7.21 17.07 -5.10
N ARG A 296 -6.05 17.30 -4.49
CA ARG A 296 -5.96 18.01 -3.20
C ARG A 296 -6.40 19.47 -3.27
N ASP A 297 -6.01 20.14 -4.35
CA ASP A 297 -6.20 21.58 -4.53
C ASP A 297 -7.51 21.91 -5.28
N ALA A 298 -8.31 20.90 -5.63
CA ALA A 298 -9.60 21.06 -6.29
C ALA A 298 -10.56 21.92 -5.45
N ASP A 299 -11.13 22.97 -6.06
CA ASP A 299 -12.17 23.77 -5.41
C ASP A 299 -13.47 22.95 -5.30
N PRO A 300 -13.95 22.64 -4.09
CA PRO A 300 -15.21 21.95 -3.90
C PRO A 300 -16.43 22.68 -4.48
N GLN A 301 -16.33 24.00 -4.63
CA GLN A 301 -17.40 24.86 -5.15
C GLN A 301 -17.26 25.11 -6.66
N ALA A 302 -16.29 24.47 -7.32
CA ALA A 302 -16.06 24.59 -8.76
C ALA A 302 -17.36 24.37 -9.54
N ASP A 303 -17.60 25.23 -10.53
CA ASP A 303 -18.74 25.08 -11.42
C ASP A 303 -18.55 23.90 -12.40
N ALA A 304 -19.53 23.67 -13.28
CA ALA A 304 -19.49 22.53 -14.19
C ALA A 304 -18.35 22.61 -15.22
N GLU A 305 -17.96 23.82 -15.65
CA GLU A 305 -16.87 24.02 -16.61
C GLU A 305 -15.52 23.79 -15.92
N GLU A 306 -15.35 24.34 -14.72
CA GLU A 306 -14.14 24.18 -13.90
C GLU A 306 -13.92 22.71 -13.51
N ARG A 307 -14.97 21.99 -13.09
CA ARG A 307 -14.88 20.55 -12.78
C ARG A 307 -14.52 19.72 -14.01
N ARG A 308 -15.10 20.04 -15.17
CA ARG A 308 -14.78 19.35 -16.42
C ARG A 308 -13.31 19.53 -16.77
N ALA A 309 -12.81 20.76 -16.69
CA ALA A 309 -11.39 21.07 -16.92
C ALA A 309 -10.47 20.32 -15.95
N LEU A 310 -10.83 20.25 -14.66
CA LEU A 310 -10.10 19.46 -13.66
C LEU A 310 -10.03 17.98 -14.04
N PHE A 311 -11.17 17.36 -14.38
CA PHE A 311 -11.20 15.94 -14.72
C PHE A 311 -10.47 15.63 -16.03
N ASP A 312 -10.50 16.54 -17.00
CA ASP A 312 -9.71 16.42 -18.23
C ASP A 312 -8.21 16.48 -17.94
N ALA A 313 -7.76 17.44 -17.13
CA ALA A 313 -6.37 17.54 -16.70
C ALA A 313 -5.92 16.26 -15.96
N CYS A 314 -6.71 15.76 -15.00
CA CYS A 314 -6.42 14.49 -14.34
C CYS A 314 -6.27 13.33 -15.35
N ALA A 315 -7.17 13.23 -16.34
CA ALA A 315 -7.11 12.17 -17.34
C ALA A 315 -5.86 12.26 -18.24
N GLU A 316 -5.42 13.49 -18.59
CA GLU A 316 -4.17 13.71 -19.32
C GLU A 316 -2.95 13.20 -18.54
N HIS A 317 -2.90 13.45 -17.23
CA HIS A 317 -1.82 12.90 -16.38
C HIS A 317 -1.84 11.36 -16.34
N VAL A 318 -3.02 10.73 -16.24
CA VAL A 318 -3.13 9.25 -16.28
C VAL A 318 -2.63 8.69 -17.61
N ASP A 319 -2.99 9.32 -18.73
CA ASP A 319 -2.53 8.88 -20.05
C ASP A 319 -1.00 8.99 -20.18
N ARG A 320 -0.40 10.07 -19.66
CA ARG A 320 1.06 10.21 -19.64
C ARG A 320 1.73 9.13 -18.81
N CYS A 321 1.21 8.82 -17.62
CA CYS A 321 1.69 7.69 -16.82
C CYS A 321 1.58 6.38 -17.60
N LEU A 322 0.46 6.15 -18.29
CA LEU A 322 0.22 4.93 -19.06
C LEU A 322 1.24 4.76 -20.20
N GLU A 323 1.52 5.84 -20.95
CA GLU A 323 2.53 5.84 -22.02
C GLU A 323 3.92 5.50 -21.49
N LEU A 324 4.37 6.21 -20.45
CA LEU A 324 5.68 6.04 -19.84
C LEU A 324 5.85 4.65 -19.23
N GLU A 325 4.86 4.16 -18.49
CA GLU A 325 4.95 2.86 -17.82
C GLU A 325 4.89 1.69 -18.82
N ARG A 326 4.18 1.83 -19.94
CA ARG A 326 4.23 0.85 -21.03
C ARG A 326 5.60 0.79 -21.68
N GLU A 327 6.26 1.92 -21.86
CA GLU A 327 7.63 1.96 -22.36
C GLU A 327 8.60 1.34 -21.35
N ALA A 328 8.43 1.66 -20.05
CA ALA A 328 9.25 1.12 -18.98
C ALA A 328 9.15 -0.41 -18.91
N VAL A 329 7.94 -0.97 -19.01
CA VAL A 329 7.73 -2.43 -19.03
C VAL A 329 8.42 -3.07 -20.23
N ARG A 330 8.34 -2.48 -21.44
CA ARG A 330 9.08 -2.99 -22.60
C ARG A 330 10.59 -2.94 -22.41
N ALA A 331 11.10 -1.98 -21.65
CA ALA A 331 12.52 -1.89 -21.31
C ALA A 331 12.94 -2.97 -20.28
N LEU A 332 12.04 -3.38 -19.38
CA LEU A 332 12.28 -4.47 -18.42
C LEU A 332 12.31 -5.85 -19.08
N GLU A 333 11.59 -6.03 -20.19
CA GLU A 333 11.56 -7.30 -20.95
C GLU A 333 12.78 -7.52 -21.85
N LYS A 334 13.68 -6.53 -21.97
CA LYS A 334 14.94 -6.63 -22.72
C LYS A 334 16.09 -7.17 -21.85
#